data_AF-A0AAW3TYG2-F1
#
_entry.id   AF-A0AAW3TYG2-F1
#
_cell.length_a   1.000
_cell.length_b   1.000
_cell.length_c   1.000
_cell.angle_alpha   90.00
_cell.angle_beta   90.00
_cell.angle_gamma   90.00
#
_symmetry.space_group_name_H-M   'P 1'
#
loop_
_entity.id
_entity.type
_entity.pdbx_description
1 polymer ?
#
loop_
_entity_poly.entity_id
_entity_poly.type
_entity_poly.pdbx_seq_one_letter_code
_entity_poly.pdbx_strand_id
1 'polypeptide(L)'
;MTRISGRARSCLALPILALLATAAAPVPPTPRERAMMDAIERSIVLPAKARPLAAYGRNYAWADPTHVVATYLLPRLSSPPGEQCRVMQDSVMRPCSRREIADIARQEAEARAAETPAGHRRWFARPEGWPTIFDGGCAQVNVAYDVPNQRITQVACNGDLTAPPPDRHFP
;
A
#
# COMPACT_ATOMS: atom_id res chain seq x y z
N MET A 1 43.66 -5.60 -61.97
CA MET A 1 42.99 -4.29 -61.84
C MET A 1 41.83 -4.46 -60.85
N THR A 2 42.07 -4.42 -59.53
CA THR A 2 42.06 -3.27 -58.60
C THR A 2 40.64 -2.75 -58.25
N ARG A 3 40.24 -2.99 -56.98
CA ARG A 3 39.47 -2.08 -56.06
C ARG A 3 37.93 -1.95 -56.30
N ILE A 4 37.02 -1.78 -55.31
CA ILE A 4 37.04 -1.27 -53.91
C ILE A 4 35.97 -1.98 -53.05
N SER A 5 36.34 -2.22 -51.78
CA SER A 5 35.55 -2.70 -50.65
C SER A 5 34.48 -1.71 -50.16
N GLY A 6 33.24 -2.18 -49.98
CA GLY A 6 32.19 -1.47 -49.24
C GLY A 6 32.18 -1.88 -47.76
N ARG A 7 32.62 -1.00 -46.87
CA ARG A 7 32.51 -1.17 -45.41
C ARG A 7 31.07 -0.90 -44.97
N ALA A 8 30.36 -1.92 -44.53
CA ALA A 8 29.11 -1.76 -43.79
C ALA A 8 29.44 -1.20 -42.39
N ARG A 9 28.92 0.00 -42.09
CA ARG A 9 28.99 0.62 -40.76
C ARG A 9 28.06 -0.18 -39.84
N SER A 10 28.66 -0.93 -38.91
CA SER A 10 27.93 -1.51 -37.78
C SER A 10 27.46 -0.38 -36.87
N CYS A 11 26.16 -0.10 -36.88
CA CYS A 11 25.50 0.64 -35.81
C CYS A 11 25.49 -0.26 -34.56
N LEU A 12 26.43 -0.04 -33.64
CA LEU A 12 26.36 -0.56 -32.28
C LEU A 12 25.14 0.09 -31.60
N ALA A 13 24.00 -0.60 -31.64
CA ALA A 13 22.85 -0.27 -30.82
C ALA A 13 23.19 -0.63 -29.36
N LEU A 14 23.50 0.40 -28.56
CA LEU A 14 23.57 0.28 -27.11
C LEU A 14 22.19 -0.16 -26.59
N PRO A 15 22.08 -1.29 -25.86
CA PRO A 15 20.82 -1.66 -25.24
C PRO A 15 20.54 -0.65 -24.11
N ILE A 16 19.50 0.15 -24.29
CA ILE A 16 18.93 0.97 -23.22
C ILE A 16 18.37 -0.02 -22.19
N LEU A 17 19.09 -0.19 -21.09
CA LEU A 17 18.64 -0.95 -19.93
C LEU A 17 17.45 -0.18 -19.33
N ALA A 18 16.23 -0.55 -19.72
CA ALA A 18 15.02 0.02 -19.16
C ALA A 18 15.01 -0.28 -17.65
N LEU A 19 15.18 0.75 -16.82
CA LEU A 19 14.87 0.67 -15.40
C LEU A 19 13.36 0.40 -15.28
N LEU A 20 13.02 -0.88 -15.12
CA LEU A 20 11.69 -1.29 -14.71
C LEU A 20 11.46 -0.72 -13.31
N ALA A 21 10.66 0.35 -13.22
CA ALA A 21 10.11 0.80 -11.95
C ALA A 21 9.31 -0.37 -11.37
N THR A 22 9.87 -1.06 -10.38
CA THR A 22 9.19 -2.12 -9.66
C THR A 22 8.06 -1.50 -8.88
N ALA A 23 6.85 -1.58 -9.46
CA ALA A 23 5.63 -1.26 -8.76
C ALA A 23 5.63 -2.02 -7.43
N ALA A 24 5.24 -1.32 -6.37
CA ALA A 24 5.13 -1.82 -5.01
C ALA A 24 4.01 -2.87 -4.90
N ALA A 25 4.23 -4.03 -5.50
CA ALA A 25 3.26 -5.12 -5.58
C ALA A 25 3.40 -6.05 -4.37
N PRO A 26 2.30 -6.68 -3.93
CA PRO A 26 2.38 -7.78 -2.98
C PRO A 26 3.24 -8.92 -3.56
N VAL A 27 4.06 -9.54 -2.72
CA VAL A 27 4.90 -10.67 -3.07
C VAL A 27 4.42 -11.93 -2.32
N PRO A 28 4.59 -13.13 -2.89
CA PRO A 28 4.34 -14.36 -2.15
C PRO A 28 5.23 -14.41 -0.90
N PRO A 29 4.66 -14.56 0.31
CA PRO A 29 5.47 -14.60 1.52
C PRO A 29 6.35 -15.85 1.55
N THR A 30 7.55 -15.73 2.09
CA THR A 30 8.40 -16.85 2.49
C THR A 30 7.79 -17.60 3.69
N PRO A 31 8.27 -18.81 4.02
CA PRO A 31 7.85 -19.51 5.25
C PRO A 31 8.07 -18.69 6.52
N ARG A 32 9.19 -17.95 6.61
CA ARG A 32 9.50 -17.07 7.75
C ARG A 32 8.45 -15.97 7.87
N GLU A 33 8.13 -15.30 6.77
CA GLU A 33 7.16 -14.21 6.73
C GLU A 33 5.75 -14.71 7.08
N ARG A 34 5.32 -15.87 6.57
CA ARG A 34 4.05 -16.50 7.00
C ARG A 34 4.01 -16.74 8.51
N ALA A 35 5.08 -17.29 9.07
CA ALA A 35 5.16 -17.55 10.51
C ALA A 35 5.09 -16.25 11.34
N MET A 36 5.69 -15.16 10.86
CA MET A 36 5.58 -13.84 11.51
C MET A 36 4.15 -13.30 11.43
N MET A 37 3.50 -13.39 10.27
CA MET A 37 2.09 -13.00 10.12
C MET A 37 1.19 -13.77 11.11
N ASP A 38 1.39 -15.09 11.23
CA ASP A 38 0.64 -15.93 12.17
C ASP A 38 0.95 -15.60 13.64
N ALA A 39 2.19 -15.24 13.97
CA ALA A 39 2.57 -14.83 15.33
C ALA A 39 1.92 -13.50 15.73
N ILE A 40 1.95 -12.51 14.83
CA ILE A 40 1.33 -11.20 15.05
C ILE A 40 -0.19 -11.36 15.21
N GLU A 41 -0.86 -12.06 14.29
CA GLU A 41 -2.32 -12.21 14.31
C GLU A 41 -2.84 -12.98 15.53
N ARG A 42 -2.04 -13.88 16.11
CA ARG A 42 -2.40 -14.60 17.34
C ARG A 42 -2.18 -13.82 18.62
N SER A 43 -1.26 -12.85 18.61
CA SER A 43 -0.86 -12.10 19.82
C SER A 43 -1.46 -10.70 19.90
N ILE A 44 -2.02 -10.19 18.80
CA ILE A 44 -2.51 -8.82 18.74
C ILE A 44 -3.77 -8.60 19.57
N VAL A 45 -3.74 -7.52 20.36
CA VAL A 45 -4.92 -6.92 20.99
C VAL A 45 -5.21 -5.62 20.26
N LEU A 46 -6.34 -5.54 19.57
CA LEU A 46 -6.73 -4.34 18.84
C LEU A 46 -7.25 -3.25 19.79
N PRO A 47 -7.09 -1.96 19.45
CA PRO A 47 -7.65 -0.87 20.23
C PRO A 47 -9.17 -1.01 20.36
N ALA A 48 -9.76 -0.61 21.49
CA ALA A 48 -11.18 -0.83 21.78
C ALA A 48 -12.14 -0.28 20.71
N LYS A 49 -11.75 0.81 20.03
CA LYS A 49 -12.54 1.46 18.97
C LYS A 49 -12.31 0.86 17.57
N ALA A 50 -11.44 -0.15 17.44
CA ALA A 50 -11.19 -0.87 16.20
C ALA A 50 -12.29 -1.92 15.92
N ARG A 51 -12.45 -2.28 14.65
CA ARG A 51 -13.31 -3.41 14.26
C ARG A 51 -12.62 -4.75 14.61
N PRO A 52 -13.32 -5.89 14.52
CA PRO A 52 -12.66 -7.20 14.60
C PRO A 52 -11.60 -7.37 13.51
N LEU A 53 -10.53 -8.12 13.78
CA LEU A 53 -9.41 -8.31 12.85
C LEU A 53 -9.83 -8.76 11.44
N ALA A 54 -10.85 -9.63 11.36
CA ALA A 54 -11.37 -10.13 10.08
C ALA A 54 -12.05 -9.06 9.20
N ALA A 55 -12.41 -7.90 9.75
CA ALA A 55 -12.96 -6.79 8.99
C ALA A 55 -11.90 -6.05 8.15
N TYR A 56 -10.62 -6.28 8.45
CA TYR A 56 -9.51 -5.60 7.82
C TYR A 56 -8.87 -6.44 6.72
N GLY A 57 -8.42 -5.76 5.67
CA GLY A 57 -7.32 -6.23 4.84
C GLY A 57 -6.00 -5.94 5.53
N ARG A 58 -5.12 -6.94 5.61
CA ARG A 58 -3.90 -6.86 6.44
C ARG A 58 -2.65 -6.89 5.57
N ASN A 59 -1.85 -5.85 5.64
CA ASN A 59 -0.63 -5.71 4.86
C ASN A 59 0.57 -5.79 5.79
N TYR A 60 1.59 -6.55 5.41
CA TYR A 60 2.80 -6.76 6.21
C TYR A 60 4.04 -6.47 5.38
N ALA A 61 5.09 -5.97 6.02
CA ALA A 61 6.41 -5.82 5.41
C ALA A 61 7.50 -5.84 6.47
N TRP A 62 8.72 -6.12 6.05
CA TRP A 62 9.91 -5.82 6.86
C TRP A 62 10.10 -4.30 6.90
N ALA A 63 10.20 -3.72 8.10
CA ALA A 63 10.73 -2.36 8.26
C ALA A 63 12.27 -2.39 8.23
N ASP A 64 12.84 -3.41 8.87
CA ASP A 64 14.26 -3.70 8.91
C ASP A 64 14.47 -5.22 9.18
N PRO A 65 15.71 -5.73 9.28
CA PRO A 65 15.96 -7.17 9.49
C PRO A 65 15.36 -7.77 10.78
N THR A 66 15.01 -6.92 11.74
CA THR A 66 14.54 -7.28 13.09
C THR A 66 13.10 -6.85 13.38
N HIS A 67 12.51 -5.99 12.56
CA HIS A 67 11.14 -5.48 12.76
C HIS A 67 10.22 -5.77 11.57
N VAL A 68 9.02 -6.26 11.90
CA VAL A 68 7.89 -6.35 10.97
C VAL A 68 6.91 -5.25 11.33
N VAL A 69 6.39 -4.61 10.29
CA VAL A 69 5.32 -3.62 10.41
C VAL A 69 4.10 -4.07 9.64
N ALA A 70 2.93 -3.68 10.12
CA ALA A 70 1.68 -3.99 9.45
C ALA A 70 0.71 -2.81 9.43
N THR A 71 -0.06 -2.71 8.35
CA THR A 71 -1.21 -1.81 8.23
C THR A 71 -2.47 -2.63 7.98
N TYR A 72 -3.46 -2.45 8.86
CA TYR A 72 -4.77 -3.09 8.75
C TYR A 72 -5.76 -2.03 8.28
N LEU A 73 -6.37 -2.25 7.12
CA LEU A 73 -7.25 -1.29 6.48
C LEU A 73 -8.65 -1.86 6.35
N LEU A 74 -9.66 -1.10 6.78
CA LEU A 74 -11.02 -1.39 6.39
C LEU A 74 -11.16 -1.12 4.89
N PRO A 75 -11.80 -2.03 4.12
CA PRO A 75 -12.07 -1.78 2.72
C PRO A 75 -12.85 -0.47 2.53
N ARG A 76 -12.48 0.31 1.51
CA ARG A 76 -13.25 1.52 1.20
C ARG A 76 -14.69 1.17 0.87
N LEU A 77 -15.62 1.86 1.52
CA LEU A 77 -17.02 1.83 1.14
C LEU A 77 -17.15 2.54 -0.22
N SER A 78 -17.77 1.89 -1.20
CA SER A 78 -18.08 2.54 -2.46
C SER A 78 -19.34 3.39 -2.27
N SER A 79 -19.25 4.68 -2.57
CA SER A 79 -20.43 5.50 -2.82
C SER A 79 -20.63 5.62 -4.34
N PRO A 80 -21.86 5.69 -4.86
CA PRO A 80 -22.08 5.96 -6.27
C PRO A 80 -21.45 7.31 -6.64
N PRO A 81 -20.50 7.38 -7.58
CA PRO A 81 -19.73 8.59 -7.85
C PRO A 81 -20.56 9.75 -8.43
N GLY A 82 -21.83 9.52 -8.78
CA GLY A 82 -22.70 10.51 -9.40
C GLY A 82 -23.57 11.33 -8.45
N GLU A 83 -23.92 10.84 -7.26
CA GLU A 83 -25.00 11.46 -6.47
C GLU A 83 -24.58 12.74 -5.74
N GLN A 84 -23.27 12.92 -5.49
CA GLN A 84 -22.76 14.05 -4.69
C GLN A 84 -21.46 14.65 -5.23
N CYS A 85 -21.04 14.29 -6.45
CA CYS A 85 -19.80 14.82 -7.02
C CYS A 85 -19.97 16.29 -7.40
N ARG A 86 -19.19 17.14 -6.73
CA ARG A 86 -19.12 18.58 -6.97
C ARG A 86 -17.65 18.98 -7.10
N VAL A 87 -17.35 19.81 -8.10
CA VAL A 87 -16.01 20.38 -8.31
C VAL A 87 -16.06 21.89 -8.27
N MET A 88 -14.98 22.50 -7.80
CA MET A 88 -14.81 23.95 -7.82
C MET A 88 -14.40 24.39 -9.23
N GLN A 89 -15.15 25.28 -9.84
CA GLN A 89 -14.80 25.95 -11.07
C GLN A 89 -15.14 27.43 -10.93
N ASP A 90 -14.17 28.31 -11.18
CA ASP A 90 -14.36 29.78 -11.09
C ASP A 90 -14.95 30.24 -9.76
N SER A 91 -14.49 29.63 -8.65
CA SER A 91 -14.99 29.85 -7.28
C SER A 91 -16.47 29.45 -7.06
N VAL A 92 -17.08 28.70 -7.98
CA VAL A 92 -18.43 28.15 -7.85
C VAL A 92 -18.39 26.63 -7.85
N MET A 93 -19.17 26.02 -6.95
CA MET A 93 -19.35 24.57 -6.93
C MET A 93 -20.35 24.14 -8.00
N ARG A 94 -19.89 23.42 -9.02
CA ARG A 94 -20.77 22.82 -10.04
C ARG A 94 -20.87 21.29 -9.89
N PRO A 95 -21.93 20.66 -10.42
CA PRO A 95 -21.95 19.21 -10.60
C PRO A 95 -20.78 18.74 -11.47
N CYS A 96 -20.28 17.54 -11.18
CA CYS A 96 -19.31 16.88 -12.05
C CYS A 96 -19.93 16.55 -13.42
N SER A 97 -19.10 16.65 -14.46
CA SER A 97 -19.40 16.16 -15.79
C SER A 97 -19.37 14.64 -15.83
N ARG A 98 -19.95 14.04 -16.86
CA ARG A 98 -19.90 12.58 -17.07
C ARG A 98 -18.47 12.05 -17.15
N ARG A 99 -17.55 12.83 -17.74
CA ARG A 99 -16.13 12.45 -17.84
C ARG A 99 -15.46 12.42 -16.47
N GLU A 100 -15.66 13.45 -15.66
CA GLU A 100 -15.12 13.50 -14.29
C GLU A 100 -15.67 12.35 -13.44
N ILE A 101 -16.97 12.06 -13.54
CA ILE A 101 -17.59 10.91 -12.84
C ILE A 101 -16.95 9.58 -13.29
N ALA A 102 -16.74 9.39 -14.59
CA ALA A 102 -16.10 8.18 -15.11
C ALA A 102 -14.63 8.06 -14.70
N ASP A 103 -13.91 9.18 -14.63
CA ASP A 103 -12.51 9.22 -14.19
C ASP A 103 -12.39 8.89 -12.70
N ILE A 104 -13.27 9.45 -11.85
CA ILE A 104 -13.37 9.11 -10.42
C ILE A 104 -13.70 7.63 -10.25
N ALA A 105 -14.72 7.12 -10.95
CA ALA A 105 -15.11 5.72 -10.87
C ALA A 105 -13.96 4.76 -11.23
N ARG A 106 -13.16 5.11 -12.25
CA ARG A 106 -11.98 4.34 -12.65
C ARG A 106 -10.90 4.35 -11.56
N GLN A 107 -10.56 5.53 -11.04
CA GLN A 107 -9.55 5.66 -9.98
C GLN A 107 -9.95 4.92 -8.70
N GLU A 108 -11.21 5.01 -8.28
CA GLU A 108 -11.70 4.25 -7.13
C GLU A 108 -11.66 2.74 -7.36
N ALA A 109 -11.98 2.28 -8.58
CA ALA A 109 -11.88 0.87 -8.93
C ALA A 109 -10.43 0.37 -8.89
N GLU A 110 -9.49 1.17 -9.40
CA GLU A 110 -8.05 0.88 -9.32
C GLU A 110 -7.57 0.83 -7.86
N ALA A 111 -7.97 1.80 -7.03
CA ALA A 111 -7.62 1.83 -5.61
C ALA A 111 -8.18 0.59 -4.86
N ARG A 112 -9.44 0.23 -5.08
CA ARG A 112 -10.06 -0.97 -4.49
C ARG A 112 -9.36 -2.26 -4.95
N ALA A 113 -8.92 -2.32 -6.21
CA ALA A 113 -8.19 -3.48 -6.71
C ALA A 113 -6.80 -3.63 -6.07
N ALA A 114 -6.14 -2.49 -5.76
CA ALA A 114 -4.86 -2.47 -5.07
C ALA A 114 -4.99 -2.84 -3.58
N GLU A 115 -6.13 -2.56 -2.94
CA GLU A 115 -6.40 -2.90 -1.54
C GLU A 115 -6.36 -4.41 -1.28
N THR A 116 -5.90 -4.77 -0.08
CA THR A 116 -6.08 -6.14 0.43
C THR A 116 -7.54 -6.29 0.87
N PRO A 117 -8.30 -7.28 0.37
CA PRO A 117 -9.69 -7.46 0.80
C PRO A 117 -9.81 -7.78 2.29
N ALA A 118 -10.96 -7.47 2.89
CA ALA A 118 -11.25 -7.88 4.26
C ALA A 118 -11.06 -9.39 4.46
N GLY A 119 -10.52 -9.77 5.62
CA GLY A 119 -10.20 -11.15 5.96
C GLY A 119 -8.98 -11.71 5.26
N HIS A 120 -8.41 -11.00 4.28
CA HIS A 120 -7.19 -11.42 3.58
C HIS A 120 -5.96 -10.75 4.16
N ARG A 121 -4.80 -11.26 3.77
CA ARG A 121 -3.50 -10.74 4.16
C ARG A 121 -2.51 -10.82 3.01
N ARG A 122 -1.64 -9.81 2.89
CA ARG A 122 -0.61 -9.73 1.85
C ARG A 122 0.73 -9.31 2.47
N TRP A 123 1.80 -9.84 1.90
CA TRP A 123 3.16 -9.40 2.22
C TRP A 123 3.64 -8.47 1.11
N PHE A 124 4.30 -7.38 1.48
CA PHE A 124 4.87 -6.41 0.57
C PHE A 124 6.38 -6.41 0.71
N ALA A 125 7.07 -6.14 -0.41
CA ALA A 125 8.52 -6.05 -0.40
C ALA A 125 9.05 -4.93 0.51
N ARG A 126 8.30 -3.83 0.62
CA ARG A 126 8.62 -2.67 1.46
C ARG A 126 7.36 -2.00 2.02
N PRO A 127 7.44 -1.36 3.20
CA PRO A 127 6.32 -0.64 3.81
C PRO A 127 5.74 0.47 2.91
N GLU A 128 6.57 1.20 2.17
CA GLU A 128 6.12 2.30 1.30
C GLU A 128 5.15 1.85 0.18
N GLY A 129 5.03 0.55 -0.02
CA GLY A 129 4.22 -0.03 -1.08
C GLY A 129 2.78 -0.38 -0.73
N TRP A 130 2.40 -0.36 0.55
CA TRP A 130 1.02 -0.68 0.91
C TRP A 130 0.05 0.49 0.60
N PRO A 131 -1.25 0.22 0.39
CA PRO A 131 -2.26 1.27 0.40
C PRO A 131 -2.28 1.97 1.77
N THR A 132 -2.55 3.28 1.81
CA THR A 132 -2.73 4.03 3.07
C THR A 132 -3.97 4.90 2.99
N ILE A 133 -4.64 5.09 4.13
CA ILE A 133 -5.86 5.90 4.25
C ILE A 133 -5.63 6.92 5.36
N PHE A 134 -5.78 8.21 5.05
CA PHE A 134 -5.64 9.32 6.01
C PHE A 134 -6.97 9.72 6.68
N ASP A 135 -7.94 8.81 6.69
CA ASP A 135 -9.17 8.98 7.44
C ASP A 135 -8.88 8.59 8.89
N GLY A 136 -8.85 9.58 9.79
CA GLY A 136 -8.53 9.38 11.20
C GLY A 136 -9.38 8.29 11.88
N GLY A 137 -8.92 7.80 13.02
CA GLY A 137 -9.55 6.70 13.74
C GLY A 137 -9.04 5.32 13.29
N CYS A 138 -9.81 4.28 13.54
CA CYS A 138 -9.37 2.89 13.32
C CYS A 138 -9.81 2.29 11.97
N ALA A 139 -10.09 3.15 10.98
CA ALA A 139 -10.19 2.70 9.59
C ALA A 139 -8.84 2.14 9.10
N GLN A 140 -7.75 2.69 9.63
CA GLN A 140 -6.41 2.14 9.55
C GLN A 140 -5.86 1.87 10.96
N VAL A 141 -5.31 0.68 11.18
CA VAL A 141 -4.53 0.32 12.39
C VAL A 141 -3.10 0.01 11.98
N ASN A 142 -2.14 0.62 12.64
CA ASN A 142 -0.71 0.40 12.46
C ASN A 142 -0.18 -0.50 13.56
N VAL A 143 0.66 -1.47 13.20
CA VAL A 143 1.25 -2.45 14.11
C VAL A 143 2.75 -2.50 13.89
N ALA A 144 3.52 -2.54 14.98
CA ALA A 144 4.95 -2.84 14.95
C ALA A 144 5.24 -4.08 15.79
N TYR A 145 6.10 -4.95 15.27
CA TYR A 145 6.46 -6.22 15.88
C TYR A 145 7.97 -6.41 15.88
N ASP A 146 8.52 -6.63 17.08
CA ASP A 146 9.91 -6.96 17.31
C ASP A 146 10.08 -8.49 17.20
N VAL A 147 10.84 -8.91 16.18
CA VAL A 147 11.03 -10.34 15.88
C VAL A 147 11.92 -11.04 16.91
N PRO A 148 13.07 -10.49 17.34
CA PRO A 148 13.92 -11.16 18.33
C PRO A 148 13.23 -11.44 19.66
N ASN A 149 12.44 -10.48 20.17
CA ASN A 149 11.72 -10.58 21.43
C ASN A 149 10.29 -11.13 21.27
N GLN A 150 9.89 -11.42 20.04
CA GLN A 150 8.59 -11.99 19.67
C GLN A 150 7.40 -11.23 20.27
N ARG A 151 7.45 -9.90 20.24
CA ARG A 151 6.44 -9.05 20.87
C ARG A 151 5.97 -7.93 19.98
N ILE A 152 4.69 -7.61 20.11
CA ILE A 152 4.13 -6.40 19.55
C ILE A 152 4.62 -5.21 20.40
N THR A 153 5.27 -4.26 19.74
CA THR A 153 5.80 -3.05 20.38
C THR A 153 4.86 -1.86 20.23
N GLN A 154 3.99 -1.87 19.21
CA GLN A 154 3.01 -0.82 18.97
C GLN A 154 1.75 -1.37 18.31
N VAL A 155 0.59 -0.89 18.76
CA VAL A 155 -0.69 -0.99 18.05
C VAL A 155 -1.41 0.34 18.20
N ALA A 156 -1.67 1.02 17.09
CA ALA A 156 -2.29 2.34 17.12
C ALA A 156 -3.25 2.55 15.95
N CYS A 157 -4.35 3.24 16.20
CA CYS A 157 -5.21 3.69 15.12
C CYS A 157 -4.62 4.92 14.46
N ASN A 158 -4.89 5.11 13.16
CA ASN A 158 -4.41 6.27 12.45
C ASN A 158 -4.95 7.57 13.08
N GLY A 159 -4.08 8.56 13.27
CA GLY A 159 -4.42 9.83 13.93
C GLY A 159 -4.65 9.75 15.44
N ASP A 160 -4.29 8.66 16.12
CA ASP A 160 -4.33 8.60 17.59
C ASP A 160 -3.15 9.35 18.22
N LEU A 161 -3.39 10.58 18.68
CA LEU A 161 -2.39 11.44 19.34
C LEU A 161 -1.91 10.90 20.70
N THR A 162 -2.58 9.88 21.26
CA THR A 162 -2.19 9.28 22.54
C THR A 162 -1.26 8.08 22.38
N ALA A 163 -1.11 7.57 21.16
CA ALA A 163 -0.06 6.60 20.88
C ALA A 163 1.29 7.35 20.92
N PRO A 164 2.31 6.85 21.65
CA PRO A 164 3.65 7.40 21.53
C PRO A 164 4.02 7.39 20.03
N PRO A 165 4.62 8.47 19.51
CA PRO A 165 5.07 8.48 18.13
C PRO A 165 5.92 7.23 17.90
N PRO A 166 5.75 6.50 16.78
CA PRO A 166 6.72 5.46 16.44
C PRO A 166 8.08 6.12 16.51
N ASP A 167 8.98 5.58 17.35
CA ASP A 167 10.35 6.09 17.47
C ASP A 167 10.88 6.23 16.06
N ARG A 168 11.06 7.48 15.62
CA ARG A 168 11.40 7.79 14.24
C ARG A 168 12.81 7.28 13.98
N HIS A 169 12.90 6.08 13.43
CA HIS A 169 13.87 5.72 12.41
C HIS A 169 13.16 4.91 11.33
N PHE A 170 12.31 5.60 10.57
CA PHE A 170 12.09 5.25 9.16
C PHE A 170 13.00 6.18 8.34
N PRO A 171 13.91 5.63 7.50
CA PRO A 171 14.80 6.43 6.67
C PRO A 171 14.06 7.32 5.67
#